data_AF-A0A9E2J9U7-F1
#
_entry.id   AF-A0A9E2J9U7-F1
#
_cell.length_a   1.000
_cell.length_b   1.000
_cell.length_c   1.000
_cell.angle_alpha   90.00
_cell.angle_beta   90.00
_cell.angle_gamma   90.00
#
_symmetry.space_group_name_H-M   'P 1'
#
loop_
_entity.id
_entity.type
_entity.pdbx_description
1 polymer ?
#
loop_
_entity_poly.entity_id
_entity_poly.type
_entity_poly.pdbx_seq_one_letter_code
_entity_poly.pdbx_strand_id
1 'polypeptide(L)'
;MYKQIIIILLLVVTNIINAQYRVEVISISGELTQDDPYDPNFGRFDAVELYLNKGDVISISLKSDFPPFIALVAPSEKYFVEYTKDGSSITDYIQTINESGTWYLSIAADSSDFGHYDLAANYMSANSITIPADAGYCTTLKFLLEHSNSNFSFMKKSRIEGDDKIWESNINFSNSISNRIFENKNKISRYSSVLLNTKSRENADSFYANIVEETKLCLGSSWVTNSKDQQKTNSNSITKEYLFATIEKEIKKNIKIFLKENKDTVNTYEVSLEFGVIK
;
A
#
# COMPACT_ATOMS: atom_id res chain seq x y z
N MET A 1 -40.34 -20.72 -9.08
CA MET A 1 -40.23 -20.04 -7.78
C MET A 1 -38.94 -19.25 -7.79
N TYR A 2 -39.00 -17.93 -7.97
CA TYR A 2 -37.80 -17.09 -7.94
C TYR A 2 -37.37 -16.89 -6.48
N LYS A 3 -36.17 -17.37 -6.14
CA LYS A 3 -35.52 -17.17 -4.85
C LYS A 3 -35.14 -15.68 -4.80
N GLN A 4 -35.79 -14.90 -3.94
CA GLN A 4 -35.41 -13.49 -3.71
C GLN A 4 -34.00 -13.46 -3.12
N ILE A 5 -33.02 -13.09 -3.94
CA ILE A 5 -31.67 -12.76 -3.47
C ILE A 5 -31.79 -11.39 -2.78
N ILE A 6 -31.67 -11.39 -1.46
CA ILE A 6 -31.51 -10.17 -0.68
C ILE A 6 -30.08 -9.70 -0.91
N ILE A 7 -29.89 -8.77 -1.85
CA ILE A 7 -28.64 -8.01 -1.98
C ILE A 7 -28.60 -7.08 -0.76
N ILE A 8 -27.80 -7.43 0.25
CA ILE A 8 -27.48 -6.54 1.35
C ILE A 8 -26.55 -5.47 0.78
N LEU A 9 -27.15 -4.38 0.29
CA LEU A 9 -26.45 -3.18 -0.14
C LEU A 9 -25.89 -2.49 1.11
N LEU A 10 -24.66 -2.84 1.50
CA LEU A 10 -23.94 -2.14 2.55
C LEU A 10 -23.45 -0.80 1.98
N LEU A 11 -24.32 0.20 1.95
CA LEU A 11 -23.98 1.59 1.63
C LEU A 11 -23.08 2.14 2.74
N VAL A 12 -21.79 1.86 2.65
CA VAL A 12 -20.79 2.57 3.44
C VAL A 12 -20.60 3.94 2.79
N VAL A 13 -21.49 4.88 3.13
CA VAL A 13 -21.28 6.30 2.86
C VAL A 13 -20.16 6.77 3.80
N THR A 14 -18.93 6.34 3.54
CA THR A 14 -17.77 6.96 4.17
C THR A 14 -17.73 8.42 3.74
N ASN A 15 -17.35 9.32 4.65
CA ASN A 15 -17.11 10.71 4.31
C ASN A 15 -15.93 10.80 3.32
N ILE A 16 -16.20 10.68 2.01
CA ILE A 16 -15.19 10.71 0.91
C ILE A 16 -14.45 12.08 0.86
N ILE A 17 -14.86 13.06 1.66
CA ILE A 17 -14.58 14.48 1.40
C ILE A 17 -13.13 14.91 1.70
N ASN A 18 -12.27 14.15 2.40
CA ASN A 18 -10.95 14.70 2.77
C ASN A 18 -9.72 13.76 2.74
N ALA A 19 -9.81 12.55 2.17
CA ALA A 19 -8.62 11.72 2.00
C ALA A 19 -7.77 12.24 0.83
N GLN A 20 -6.94 13.25 1.10
CA GLN A 20 -5.87 13.65 0.20
C GLN A 20 -4.93 12.45 0.07
N TYR A 21 -4.73 11.95 -1.14
CA TYR A 21 -3.92 10.77 -1.47
C TYR A 21 -4.53 9.39 -1.19
N ARG A 22 -5.84 9.20 -1.42
CA ARG A 22 -6.55 7.94 -1.21
C ARG A 22 -5.85 6.73 -1.87
N VAL A 23 -5.47 5.74 -1.06
CA VAL A 23 -4.99 4.40 -1.47
C VAL A 23 -5.69 3.36 -0.60
N GLU A 24 -6.40 2.40 -1.17
CA GLU A 24 -6.91 1.26 -0.39
C GLU A 24 -6.66 -0.08 -1.07
N VAL A 25 -6.93 -1.12 -0.30
CA VAL A 25 -6.82 -2.52 -0.68
C VAL A 25 -8.16 -3.17 -0.44
N ILE A 26 -8.67 -3.84 -1.47
CA ILE A 26 -9.81 -4.72 -1.41
C ILE A 26 -9.26 -6.14 -1.46
N SER A 27 -9.66 -6.97 -0.50
CA SER A 27 -9.28 -8.38 -0.45
C SER A 27 -10.54 -9.20 -0.29
N ILE A 28 -10.77 -10.10 -1.25
CA ILE A 28 -11.96 -10.95 -1.32
C ILE A 28 -11.48 -12.38 -1.44
N SER A 29 -12.02 -13.24 -0.60
CA SER A 29 -11.80 -14.69 -0.63
C SER A 29 -13.17 -15.31 -0.91
N GLY A 30 -13.29 -16.04 -2.01
CA GLY A 30 -14.55 -16.53 -2.52
C GLY A 30 -14.40 -17.86 -3.25
N GLU A 31 -15.50 -18.38 -3.78
CA GLU A 31 -15.54 -19.67 -4.48
C GLU A 31 -16.48 -19.56 -5.67
N LEU A 32 -16.06 -20.05 -6.84
CA LEU A 32 -16.97 -20.28 -7.96
C LEU A 32 -17.57 -21.69 -7.85
N THR A 33 -18.90 -21.76 -7.85
CA THR A 33 -19.71 -22.95 -7.60
C THR A 33 -20.69 -23.21 -8.74
N GLN A 34 -21.24 -24.43 -8.83
CA GLN A 34 -22.20 -24.79 -9.89
C GLN A 34 -23.46 -23.92 -9.97
N ASP A 35 -23.80 -23.25 -8.87
CA ASP A 35 -25.00 -22.44 -8.75
C ASP A 35 -24.79 -20.97 -9.16
N ASP A 36 -23.54 -20.55 -9.42
CA ASP A 36 -23.25 -19.17 -9.81
C ASP A 36 -23.76 -18.80 -11.21
N PRO A 37 -23.89 -17.51 -11.52
CA PRO A 37 -24.27 -17.05 -12.86
C PRO A 37 -23.35 -17.64 -13.94
N TYR A 38 -23.96 -18.06 -15.05
CA TYR A 38 -23.27 -18.62 -16.22
C TYR A 38 -23.70 -17.90 -17.49
N ASP A 39 -22.72 -17.45 -18.28
CA ASP A 39 -22.91 -16.94 -19.64
C ASP A 39 -22.13 -17.84 -20.63
N PRO A 40 -22.74 -18.28 -21.75
CA PRO A 40 -22.08 -19.17 -22.70
C PRO A 40 -20.80 -18.64 -23.36
N ASN A 41 -20.62 -17.32 -23.40
CA ASN A 41 -19.46 -16.67 -24.02
C ASN A 41 -18.41 -16.23 -23.00
N PHE A 42 -18.78 -16.13 -21.72
CA PHE A 42 -17.94 -15.62 -20.64
C PHE A 42 -17.59 -16.67 -19.58
N GLY A 43 -18.36 -17.77 -19.55
CA GLY A 43 -18.26 -18.79 -18.53
C GLY A 43 -19.03 -18.43 -17.27
N ARG A 44 -18.61 -19.02 -16.16
CA ARG A 44 -19.17 -18.79 -14.83
C ARG A 44 -18.41 -17.70 -14.12
N PHE A 45 -19.10 -16.83 -13.40
CA PHE A 45 -18.44 -15.70 -12.80
C PHE A 45 -19.05 -15.19 -11.50
N ASP A 46 -18.20 -14.51 -10.74
CA ASP A 46 -18.57 -13.60 -9.67
C ASP A 46 -18.16 -12.17 -10.06
N ALA A 47 -18.81 -11.16 -9.51
CA ALA A 47 -18.57 -9.77 -9.87
C ALA A 47 -18.55 -8.84 -8.65
N VAL A 48 -17.57 -7.94 -8.64
CA VAL A 48 -17.38 -6.94 -7.59
C VAL A 48 -17.62 -5.56 -8.17
N GLU A 49 -18.49 -4.79 -7.54
CA GLU A 49 -18.75 -3.39 -7.91
C GLU A 49 -17.67 -2.47 -7.31
N LEU A 50 -17.10 -1.60 -8.15
CA LEU A 50 -16.04 -0.67 -7.80
C LEU A 50 -16.40 0.75 -8.23
N TYR A 51 -16.35 1.71 -7.31
CA TYR A 51 -16.52 3.13 -7.63
C TYR A 51 -15.17 3.79 -7.88
N LEU A 52 -14.85 4.01 -9.16
CA LEU A 52 -13.54 4.50 -9.60
C LEU A 52 -13.69 5.82 -10.36
N ASN A 53 -12.68 6.68 -10.26
CA ASN A 53 -12.62 7.95 -10.98
C ASN A 53 -11.63 7.88 -12.13
N LYS A 54 -11.88 8.67 -13.18
CA LYS A 54 -10.92 8.88 -14.25
C LYS A 54 -9.56 9.33 -13.69
N GLY A 55 -8.52 8.63 -14.13
CA GLY A 55 -7.14 8.84 -13.71
C GLY A 55 -6.72 8.00 -12.52
N ASP A 56 -7.64 7.32 -11.82
CA ASP A 56 -7.29 6.34 -10.80
C ASP A 56 -6.50 5.18 -11.42
N VAL A 57 -5.70 4.50 -10.60
CA VAL A 57 -4.94 3.32 -10.99
C VAL A 57 -5.37 2.15 -10.11
N ILE A 58 -5.66 1.01 -10.72
CA ILE A 58 -5.95 -0.25 -10.03
C ILE A 58 -4.90 -1.29 -10.40
N SER A 59 -4.40 -2.05 -9.41
CA SER A 59 -3.57 -3.24 -9.59
C SER A 59 -4.32 -4.44 -9.04
N ILE A 60 -4.53 -5.44 -9.88
CA ILE A 60 -5.34 -6.62 -9.59
C ILE A 60 -4.44 -7.86 -9.55
N SER A 61 -4.57 -8.64 -8.50
CA SER A 61 -3.97 -9.98 -8.41
C SER A 61 -5.05 -10.99 -8.06
N LEU A 62 -5.06 -12.12 -8.75
CA LEU A 62 -6.02 -13.20 -8.56
C LEU A 62 -5.26 -14.52 -8.48
N LYS A 63 -5.47 -15.24 -7.37
CA LYS A 63 -5.06 -16.63 -7.22
C LYS A 63 -6.32 -17.49 -7.16
N SER A 64 -6.35 -18.59 -7.89
CA SER A 64 -7.51 -19.48 -7.96
C SER A 64 -7.08 -20.94 -8.15
N ASP A 65 -7.97 -21.85 -7.81
CA ASP A 65 -7.81 -23.30 -8.05
C ASP A 65 -8.16 -23.71 -9.50
N PHE A 66 -8.76 -22.79 -10.25
CA PHE A 66 -9.08 -22.90 -11.68
C PHE A 66 -8.25 -21.90 -12.50
N PRO A 67 -8.12 -22.06 -13.83
CA PRO A 67 -7.45 -21.09 -14.68
C PRO A 67 -8.11 -19.70 -14.59
N PRO A 68 -7.44 -18.69 -14.02
CA PRO A 68 -8.07 -17.40 -13.76
C PRO A 68 -8.31 -16.62 -15.04
N PHE A 69 -9.51 -16.05 -15.13
CA PHE A 69 -9.87 -15.01 -16.07
C PHE A 69 -10.47 -13.84 -15.29
N ILE A 70 -10.03 -12.61 -15.58
CA ILE A 70 -10.67 -11.40 -15.07
C ILE A 70 -11.16 -10.51 -16.21
N ALA A 71 -12.31 -9.87 -15.99
CA ALA A 71 -12.76 -8.75 -16.82
C ALA A 71 -13.07 -7.55 -15.94
N LEU A 72 -12.48 -6.41 -16.29
CA LEU A 72 -12.81 -5.12 -15.72
C LEU A 72 -13.70 -4.37 -16.73
N VAL A 73 -14.96 -4.15 -16.37
CA VAL A 73 -15.99 -3.56 -17.23
C VAL A 73 -16.23 -2.12 -16.82
N ALA A 74 -16.07 -1.20 -17.76
CA ALA A 74 -16.32 0.23 -17.60
C ALA A 74 -17.82 0.57 -17.59
N PRO A 75 -18.23 1.71 -17.03
CA PRO A 75 -19.61 2.19 -17.14
C PRO A 75 -20.10 2.35 -18.59
N SER A 76 -19.20 2.60 -19.55
CA SER A 76 -19.46 2.61 -21.00
C SER A 76 -19.56 1.21 -21.64
N GLU A 77 -19.51 0.15 -20.83
CA GLU A 77 -19.53 -1.26 -21.25
C GLU A 77 -18.27 -1.73 -22.01
N LYS A 78 -17.25 -0.86 -22.13
CA LYS A 78 -15.93 -1.29 -22.59
C LYS A 78 -15.30 -2.20 -21.54
N TYR A 79 -14.79 -3.36 -21.95
CA TYR A 79 -14.12 -4.29 -21.05
C TYR A 79 -12.62 -4.40 -21.32
N PHE A 80 -11.89 -4.71 -20.26
CA PHE A 80 -10.45 -4.99 -20.25
C PHE A 80 -10.26 -6.36 -19.60
N VAL A 81 -9.52 -7.26 -20.24
CA VAL A 81 -9.41 -8.65 -19.81
C VAL A 81 -7.96 -9.06 -19.60
N GLU A 82 -7.74 -9.94 -18.64
CA GLU A 82 -6.47 -10.59 -18.39
C GLU A 82 -6.73 -12.06 -18.01
N TYR A 83 -5.90 -12.96 -18.52
CA TYR A 83 -6.08 -14.40 -18.29
C TYR A 83 -4.76 -15.15 -18.45
N THR A 84 -4.62 -16.25 -17.71
CA THR A 84 -3.44 -17.11 -17.82
C THR A 84 -3.81 -18.44 -18.47
N LYS A 85 -3.11 -18.78 -19.55
CA LYS A 85 -3.38 -20.02 -20.31
C LYS A 85 -2.90 -21.27 -19.59
N ASP A 86 -1.92 -21.13 -18.72
CA ASP A 86 -1.30 -22.22 -17.94
C ASP A 86 -1.98 -22.42 -16.58
N GLY A 87 -3.03 -21.64 -16.28
CA GLY A 87 -3.72 -21.63 -15.00
C GLY A 87 -2.91 -21.04 -13.84
N SER A 88 -1.80 -20.35 -14.14
CA SER A 88 -1.04 -19.61 -13.14
C SER A 88 -1.85 -18.43 -12.58
N SER A 89 -1.46 -17.91 -11.42
CA SER A 89 -2.13 -16.73 -10.85
C SER A 89 -1.91 -15.49 -11.71
N ILE A 90 -2.93 -14.63 -11.79
CA ILE A 90 -2.76 -13.28 -12.33
C ILE A 90 -2.08 -12.44 -11.25
N THR A 91 -0.95 -11.81 -11.57
CA THR A 91 -0.21 -10.97 -10.63
C THR A 91 -0.02 -9.57 -11.20
N ASP A 92 -0.43 -8.57 -10.43
CA ASP A 92 -0.25 -7.14 -10.73
C ASP A 92 -0.74 -6.71 -12.13
N TYR A 93 -1.94 -7.12 -12.52
CA TYR A 93 -2.62 -6.56 -13.68
C TYR A 93 -3.00 -5.10 -13.40
N ILE A 94 -2.29 -4.16 -14.02
CA ILE A 94 -2.43 -2.73 -13.76
C ILE A 94 -3.25 -2.05 -14.86
N GLN A 95 -4.30 -1.34 -14.45
CA GLN A 95 -5.14 -0.54 -15.35
C GLN A 95 -5.26 0.91 -14.85
N THR A 96 -5.09 1.86 -15.77
CA THR A 96 -5.46 3.26 -15.54
C THR A 96 -6.91 3.49 -15.95
N ILE A 97 -7.70 4.06 -15.05
CA ILE A 97 -9.13 4.27 -15.23
C ILE A 97 -9.36 5.45 -16.18
N ASN A 98 -10.11 5.22 -17.26
CA ASN A 98 -10.32 6.19 -18.33
C ASN A 98 -11.65 6.97 -18.20
N GLU A 99 -12.58 6.48 -17.39
CA GLU A 99 -13.85 7.15 -17.08
C GLU A 99 -14.25 6.97 -15.61
N SER A 100 -14.94 7.98 -15.06
CA SER A 100 -15.47 7.91 -13.71
C SER A 100 -16.83 7.22 -13.69
N GLY A 101 -17.08 6.39 -12.68
CA GLY A 101 -18.38 5.77 -12.46
C GLY A 101 -18.28 4.42 -11.75
N THR A 102 -19.34 3.64 -11.90
CA THR A 102 -19.39 2.25 -11.43
C THR A 102 -18.72 1.33 -12.43
N TRP A 103 -17.65 0.67 -11.99
CA TRP A 103 -16.95 -0.38 -12.71
C TRP A 103 -17.30 -1.74 -12.10
N TYR A 104 -17.25 -2.80 -12.91
CA TYR A 104 -17.44 -4.17 -12.45
C TYR A 104 -16.17 -4.98 -12.69
N LEU A 105 -15.61 -5.57 -11.64
CA LEU A 105 -14.52 -6.54 -11.75
C LEU A 105 -15.11 -7.94 -11.64
N SER A 106 -15.17 -8.64 -12.77
CA SER A 106 -15.63 -10.01 -12.85
C SER A 106 -14.45 -10.98 -12.77
N ILE A 107 -14.62 -12.02 -11.96
CA ILE A 107 -13.74 -13.19 -11.87
C ILE A 107 -14.49 -14.32 -12.54
N ALA A 108 -13.91 -14.90 -13.59
CA ALA A 108 -14.57 -15.95 -14.36
C ALA A 108 -13.72 -17.20 -14.49
N ALA A 109 -14.41 -18.30 -14.76
CA ALA A 109 -13.85 -19.59 -15.13
C ALA A 109 -14.70 -20.22 -16.25
N ASP A 110 -14.14 -21.21 -16.94
CA ASP A 110 -14.87 -21.97 -17.94
C ASP A 110 -16.08 -22.71 -17.33
N SER A 111 -17.00 -23.17 -18.19
CA SER A 111 -18.28 -23.77 -17.77
C SER A 111 -18.17 -24.95 -16.79
N SER A 112 -17.07 -25.70 -16.85
CA SER A 112 -16.79 -26.88 -16.03
C SER A 112 -15.93 -26.59 -14.80
N ASP A 113 -15.45 -25.35 -14.66
CA ASP A 113 -14.41 -25.02 -13.70
C ASP A 113 -15.03 -24.33 -12.48
N PHE A 114 -14.57 -24.76 -11.31
CA PHE A 114 -15.04 -24.36 -10.00
C PHE A 114 -13.86 -24.32 -9.05
N GLY A 115 -14.02 -23.63 -7.93
CA GLY A 115 -13.05 -23.68 -6.84
C GLY A 115 -12.82 -22.35 -6.18
N HIS A 116 -11.92 -22.38 -5.20
CA HIS A 116 -11.61 -21.24 -4.37
C HIS A 116 -10.80 -20.20 -5.15
N TYR A 117 -10.99 -18.93 -4.80
CA TYR A 117 -10.18 -17.83 -5.28
C TYR A 117 -9.89 -16.79 -4.18
N ASP A 118 -8.73 -16.16 -4.29
CA ASP A 118 -8.32 -15.00 -3.50
C ASP A 118 -8.01 -13.84 -4.46
N LEU A 119 -8.84 -12.81 -4.40
CA LEU A 119 -8.69 -11.55 -5.14
C LEU A 119 -8.07 -10.50 -4.23
N ALA A 120 -7.01 -9.85 -4.72
CA ALA A 120 -6.47 -8.62 -4.14
C ALA A 120 -6.49 -7.51 -5.19
N ALA A 121 -7.27 -6.46 -4.94
CA ALA A 121 -7.30 -5.25 -5.76
C ALA A 121 -6.76 -4.07 -4.94
N ASN A 122 -5.60 -3.56 -5.32
CA ASN A 122 -5.06 -2.31 -4.77
C ASN A 122 -5.49 -1.17 -5.68
N TYR A 123 -6.01 -0.08 -5.12
CA TYR A 123 -6.31 1.10 -5.92
C TYR A 123 -5.60 2.33 -5.34
N MET A 124 -5.33 3.27 -6.23
CA MET A 124 -4.70 4.55 -5.92
C MET A 124 -5.40 5.65 -6.72
N SER A 125 -5.89 6.69 -6.04
CA SER A 125 -6.55 7.80 -6.75
C SER A 125 -5.58 8.59 -7.61
N ALA A 126 -6.08 9.30 -8.62
CA ALA A 126 -5.25 10.07 -9.57
C ALA A 126 -4.25 11.02 -8.88
N ASN A 127 -4.68 11.70 -7.81
CA ASN A 127 -3.83 12.61 -7.03
C ASN A 127 -2.79 11.90 -6.14
N SER A 128 -2.89 10.58 -5.99
CA SER A 128 -1.97 9.73 -5.22
C SER A 128 -0.86 9.12 -6.08
N ILE A 129 -0.88 9.31 -7.40
CA ILE A 129 0.15 8.77 -8.31
C ILE A 129 1.48 9.50 -8.11
N THR A 130 1.42 10.83 -8.01
CA THR A 130 2.60 11.68 -7.87
C THR A 130 2.41 12.69 -6.75
N ILE A 131 3.48 12.93 -6.01
CA ILE A 131 3.51 14.01 -5.03
C ILE A 131 3.88 15.35 -5.71
N PRO A 132 3.29 16.50 -5.31
CA PRO A 132 3.71 17.80 -5.80
C PRO A 132 5.20 18.06 -5.57
N ALA A 133 5.88 18.74 -6.51
CA ALA A 133 7.31 19.01 -6.43
C ALA A 133 7.71 19.91 -5.25
N ASP A 134 6.78 20.74 -4.78
CA ASP A 134 6.90 21.65 -3.64
C ASP A 134 6.29 21.07 -2.35
N ALA A 135 5.96 19.78 -2.33
CA ALA A 135 5.39 19.14 -1.16
C ALA A 135 6.34 19.25 0.05
N GLY A 136 5.85 19.91 1.10
CA GLY A 136 6.53 19.95 2.39
C GLY A 136 6.45 18.63 3.15
N TYR A 137 7.15 18.58 4.27
CA TYR A 137 7.28 17.37 5.10
C TYR A 137 5.94 16.70 5.43
N CYS A 138 4.94 17.44 5.91
CA CYS A 138 3.63 16.87 6.25
C CYS A 138 2.88 16.29 5.05
N THR A 139 3.01 16.91 3.88
CA THR A 139 2.35 16.42 2.66
C THR A 139 2.97 15.09 2.24
N THR A 140 4.30 15.00 2.25
CA THR A 140 5.03 13.74 1.99
C THR A 140 4.70 12.67 3.02
N LEU A 141 4.62 13.05 4.30
CA LEU A 141 4.26 12.15 5.38
C LEU A 141 2.87 11.53 5.15
N LYS A 142 1.87 12.37 4.85
CA LYS A 142 0.49 11.93 4.57
C LYS A 142 0.43 11.04 3.32
N PHE A 143 1.12 11.42 2.25
CA PHE A 143 1.22 10.62 1.04
C PHE A 143 1.75 9.20 1.34
N LEU A 144 2.87 9.10 2.06
CA LEU A 144 3.46 7.81 2.44
C LEU A 144 2.52 7.00 3.36
N LEU A 145 1.82 7.65 4.28
CA LEU A 145 0.85 6.99 5.17
C LEU A 145 -0.30 6.35 4.42
N GLU A 146 -0.85 6.99 3.40
CA GLU A 146 -1.90 6.39 2.57
C GLU A 146 -1.37 5.19 1.78
N HIS A 147 -0.20 5.35 1.14
CA HIS A 147 0.44 4.27 0.40
C HIS A 147 0.87 3.06 1.25
N SER A 148 0.98 3.25 2.57
CA SER A 148 1.22 2.14 3.48
C SER A 148 0.08 1.11 3.46
N ASN A 149 -1.15 1.52 3.13
CA ASN A 149 -2.31 0.62 3.04
C ASN A 149 -2.07 -0.50 2.00
N SER A 150 -1.41 -0.19 0.88
CA SER A 150 -1.08 -1.14 -0.20
C SER A 150 0.33 -1.72 -0.11
N ASN A 151 0.94 -1.72 1.09
CA ASN A 151 2.35 -2.14 1.28
C ASN A 151 3.31 -1.41 0.32
N PHE A 152 3.03 -0.14 0.01
CA PHE A 152 3.85 0.69 -0.87
C PHE A 152 4.06 0.12 -2.28
N SER A 153 3.16 -0.76 -2.76
CA SER A 153 3.27 -1.44 -4.06
C SER A 153 3.48 -0.45 -5.23
N PHE A 154 2.76 0.66 -5.23
CA PHE A 154 2.82 1.70 -6.26
C PHE A 154 4.07 2.59 -6.20
N MET A 155 4.90 2.45 -5.16
CA MET A 155 6.09 3.28 -4.97
C MET A 155 7.40 2.54 -5.20
N LYS A 156 7.35 1.24 -5.51
CA LYS A 156 8.53 0.44 -5.84
C LYS A 156 9.01 0.78 -7.24
N LYS A 157 10.26 1.21 -7.38
CA LYS A 157 10.87 1.58 -8.67
C LYS A 157 11.71 0.44 -9.24
N SER A 158 12.91 0.23 -8.70
CA SER A 158 13.82 -0.83 -9.11
C SER A 158 14.34 -1.57 -7.89
N ARG A 159 14.62 -2.86 -8.03
CA ARG A 159 15.30 -3.61 -6.97
C ARG A 159 16.74 -3.12 -6.83
N ILE A 160 17.24 -3.09 -5.60
CA ILE A 160 18.65 -2.85 -5.34
C ILE A 160 19.43 -4.09 -5.78
N GLU A 161 20.52 -3.89 -6.52
CA GLU A 161 21.37 -4.98 -6.96
C GLU A 161 21.92 -5.76 -5.77
N GLY A 162 21.80 -7.09 -5.81
CA GLY A 162 22.26 -7.98 -4.74
C GLY A 162 21.29 -8.19 -3.57
N ASP A 163 20.12 -7.52 -3.54
CA ASP A 163 19.09 -7.77 -2.53
C ASP A 163 17.68 -7.75 -3.13
N ASP A 164 17.06 -8.92 -3.21
CA ASP A 164 15.74 -9.13 -3.80
C ASP A 164 14.58 -8.56 -2.96
N LYS A 165 14.87 -8.11 -1.74
CA LYS A 165 13.91 -7.59 -0.76
C LYS A 165 13.99 -6.08 -0.58
N ILE A 166 14.91 -5.40 -1.27
CA ILE A 166 15.07 -3.95 -1.16
C ILE A 166 14.77 -3.30 -2.49
N TRP A 167 13.90 -2.29 -2.45
CA TRP A 167 13.50 -1.51 -3.60
C TRP A 167 13.88 -0.05 -3.41
N GLU A 168 14.30 0.62 -4.48
CA GLU A 168 14.27 2.08 -4.56
C GLU A 168 12.82 2.57 -4.49
N SER A 169 12.59 3.67 -3.76
CA SER A 169 11.32 4.38 -3.83
C SER A 169 11.34 5.45 -4.92
N ASN A 170 10.21 5.66 -5.59
CA ASN A 170 9.98 6.82 -6.45
C ASN A 170 9.55 8.08 -5.68
N ILE A 171 9.28 7.97 -4.37
CA ILE A 171 8.94 9.09 -3.48
C ILE A 171 10.08 9.32 -2.50
N ASN A 172 10.39 10.60 -2.25
CA ASN A 172 11.48 11.01 -1.38
C ASN A 172 11.04 12.18 -0.50
N PHE A 173 11.57 12.27 0.71
CA PHE A 173 11.53 13.53 1.46
C PHE A 173 12.52 14.53 0.85
N SER A 174 12.17 15.80 0.86
CA SER A 174 13.09 16.89 0.48
C SER A 174 14.40 16.77 1.28
N ASN A 175 15.54 16.77 0.59
CA ASN A 175 16.88 16.63 1.15
C ASN A 175 17.20 15.29 1.83
N SER A 176 16.36 14.26 1.67
CA SER A 176 16.71 12.90 2.09
C SER A 176 17.94 12.39 1.33
N ILE A 177 18.76 11.59 2.02
CA ILE A 177 19.98 10.98 1.48
C ILE A 177 19.64 9.70 0.73
N SER A 178 18.71 8.90 1.24
CA SER A 178 18.26 7.67 0.58
C SER A 178 16.86 7.29 1.02
N ASN A 179 16.09 6.68 0.12
CA ASN A 179 14.72 6.23 0.34
C ASN A 179 14.55 4.82 -0.22
N ARG A 180 14.12 3.90 0.63
CA ARG A 180 14.07 2.47 0.31
C ARG A 180 12.80 1.85 0.85
N ILE A 181 12.28 0.87 0.12
CA ILE A 181 11.20 0.01 0.59
C ILE A 181 11.79 -1.38 0.85
N PHE A 182 11.69 -1.84 2.08
CA PHE A 182 12.15 -3.16 2.52
C PHE A 182 10.97 -4.11 2.62
N GLU A 183 11.04 -5.24 1.96
CA GLU A 183 10.02 -6.27 1.96
C GLU A 183 10.49 -7.48 2.79
N ASN A 184 9.66 -7.95 3.74
CA ASN A 184 9.99 -9.15 4.49
C ASN A 184 9.54 -10.43 3.76
N LYS A 185 9.81 -11.60 4.34
CA LYS A 185 9.42 -12.90 3.77
C LYS A 185 7.91 -13.06 3.55
N ASN A 186 7.10 -12.33 4.31
CA ASN A 186 5.63 -12.33 4.22
C ASN A 186 5.11 -11.24 3.27
N LYS A 187 5.99 -10.63 2.45
CA LYS A 187 5.69 -9.51 1.55
C LYS A 187 5.15 -8.24 2.23
N ILE A 188 5.30 -8.13 3.55
CA ILE A 188 4.98 -6.91 4.27
C ILE A 188 6.14 -5.94 4.04
N SER A 189 5.80 -4.77 3.51
CA SER A 189 6.77 -3.76 3.14
C SER A 189 6.85 -2.66 4.21
N ARG A 190 8.04 -2.14 4.44
CA ARG A 190 8.30 -0.93 5.25
C ARG A 190 9.06 0.08 4.40
N TYR A 191 8.67 1.35 4.49
CA TYR A 191 9.43 2.44 3.89
C TYR A 191 10.48 2.91 4.89
N SER A 192 11.66 3.32 4.41
CA SER A 192 12.73 3.90 5.20
C SER A 192 13.39 5.04 4.43
N SER A 193 13.59 6.17 5.11
CA SER A 193 14.29 7.33 4.59
C SER A 193 15.41 7.74 5.54
N VAL A 194 16.62 7.85 5.02
CA VAL A 194 17.73 8.49 5.73
C VAL A 194 17.64 9.99 5.48
N LEU A 195 17.40 10.77 6.53
CA LEU A 195 17.16 12.21 6.43
C LEU A 195 18.42 13.04 6.70
N LEU A 196 19.35 12.53 7.52
CA LEU A 196 20.60 13.19 7.86
C LEU A 196 21.70 12.16 8.13
N ASN A 197 22.92 12.47 7.70
CA ASN A 197 24.15 11.79 8.12
C ASN A 197 25.21 12.85 8.42
N THR A 198 25.73 12.89 9.64
CA THR A 198 26.67 13.93 10.09
C THR A 198 27.71 13.38 11.08
N LYS A 199 28.86 14.05 11.19
CA LYS A 199 29.87 13.76 12.22
C LYS A 199 29.60 14.49 13.55
N SER A 200 28.71 15.49 13.55
CA SER A 200 28.36 16.26 14.75
C SER A 200 27.16 15.65 15.46
N ARG A 201 27.37 15.15 16.69
CA ARG A 201 26.31 14.63 17.54
C ARG A 201 25.25 15.67 17.85
N GLU A 202 25.67 16.90 18.16
CA GLU A 202 24.78 18.01 18.49
C GLU A 202 23.83 18.34 17.34
N ASN A 203 24.35 18.36 16.10
CA ASN A 203 23.53 18.59 14.91
C ASN A 203 22.52 17.45 14.71
N ALA A 204 22.95 16.20 14.92
CA ALA A 204 22.07 15.04 14.78
C ALA A 204 20.97 15.00 15.85
N ASP A 205 21.29 15.34 17.10
CA ASP A 205 20.33 15.45 18.20
C ASP A 205 19.30 16.56 17.94
N SER A 206 19.76 17.73 17.46
CA SER A 206 18.87 18.86 17.12
C SER A 206 17.96 18.52 15.96
N PHE A 207 18.50 17.90 14.91
CA PHE A 207 17.72 17.49 13.74
C PHE A 207 16.71 16.39 14.10
N TYR A 208 17.10 15.39 14.90
CA TYR A 208 16.21 14.35 15.41
C TYR A 208 15.02 14.95 16.16
N ALA A 209 15.28 15.87 17.10
CA ALA A 209 14.22 16.55 17.86
C ALA A 209 13.28 17.34 16.93
N ASN A 210 13.83 18.04 15.93
CA ASN A 210 13.03 18.76 14.95
C ASN A 210 12.11 17.83 14.14
N ILE A 211 12.63 16.71 13.62
CA ILE A 211 11.80 15.75 12.86
C ILE A 211 10.74 15.10 13.74
N VAL A 212 11.01 14.83 15.02
CA VAL A 212 10.00 14.34 15.97
C VAL A 212 8.88 15.35 16.13
N GLU A 213 9.19 16.63 16.36
CA GLU A 213 8.18 17.68 16.52
C GLU A 213 7.41 17.95 15.22
N GLU A 214 8.08 18.00 14.06
CA GLU A 214 7.42 18.13 12.76
C GLU A 214 6.46 16.96 12.52
N THR A 215 6.90 15.72 12.76
CA THR A 215 6.03 14.54 12.65
C THR A 215 4.80 14.66 13.53
N LYS A 216 5.00 15.03 14.80
CA LYS A 216 3.91 15.21 15.76
C LYS A 216 2.92 16.29 15.32
N LEU A 217 3.38 17.39 14.72
CA LEU A 217 2.51 18.45 14.18
C LEU A 217 1.72 17.99 12.94
N CYS A 218 2.29 17.10 12.13
CA CYS A 218 1.60 16.56 10.95
C CYS A 218 0.56 15.49 11.29
N LEU A 219 0.75 14.76 12.38
CA LEU A 219 -0.12 13.68 12.82
C LEU A 219 -1.29 14.20 13.67
N GLY A 220 -2.46 13.59 13.50
CA GLY A 220 -3.64 13.92 14.30
C GLY A 220 -3.58 13.34 15.71
N SER A 221 -4.52 13.73 16.57
CA SER A 221 -4.63 13.27 17.95
C SER A 221 -4.92 11.77 18.10
N SER A 222 -5.27 11.07 17.01
CA SER A 222 -5.45 9.61 16.99
C SER A 222 -4.14 8.82 17.08
N TRP A 223 -2.99 9.48 16.97
CA TRP A 223 -1.68 8.84 17.05
C TRP A 223 -1.16 8.84 18.48
N VAL A 224 -0.90 7.66 19.01
CA VAL A 224 -0.27 7.46 20.32
C VAL A 224 1.24 7.49 20.16
N THR A 225 1.91 8.20 21.06
CA THR A 225 3.37 8.35 21.05
C THR A 225 4.02 7.52 22.15
N ASN A 226 5.15 6.90 21.84
CA ASN A 226 6.02 6.26 22.83
C ASN A 226 7.47 6.62 22.50
N SER A 227 8.15 7.28 23.44
CA SER A 227 9.58 7.57 23.32
C SER A 227 10.37 6.54 24.12
N LYS A 228 11.37 5.94 23.48
CA LYS A 228 12.34 5.09 24.17
C LYS A 228 13.73 5.69 24.01
N ASP A 229 14.21 6.33 25.06
CA ASP A 229 15.63 6.56 25.27
C ASP A 229 16.21 5.27 25.86
N GLN A 230 16.65 4.30 25.05
CA GLN A 230 17.21 3.05 25.60
C GLN A 230 18.49 2.52 24.96
N GLN A 231 19.29 1.98 25.90
CA GLN A 231 20.65 1.47 25.89
C GLN A 231 21.00 0.48 24.77
N LYS A 232 22.30 0.53 24.40
CA LYS A 232 23.08 -0.43 23.62
C LYS A 232 22.39 -1.79 23.47
N THR A 233 21.77 -2.03 22.32
CA THR A 233 21.50 -3.39 21.85
C THR A 233 22.72 -3.89 21.08
N ASN A 234 23.09 -5.15 21.30
CA ASN A 234 24.40 -5.75 21.03
C ASN A 234 24.83 -5.85 19.54
N SER A 235 24.19 -5.16 18.61
CA SER A 235 24.61 -5.25 17.20
C SER A 235 24.34 -4.04 16.32
N ASN A 236 23.62 -3.01 16.78
CA ASN A 236 23.45 -1.74 16.05
C ASN A 236 23.15 -0.62 17.06
N SER A 237 23.90 0.47 16.98
CA SER A 237 23.95 1.60 17.92
C SER A 237 22.78 2.58 17.76
N ILE A 238 21.55 2.07 17.82
CA ILE A 238 20.37 2.95 17.99
C ILE A 238 20.55 3.67 19.33
N THR A 239 20.64 5.00 19.26
CA THR A 239 20.88 5.88 20.41
C THR A 239 19.57 6.48 20.91
N LYS A 240 18.62 6.77 20.00
CA LYS A 240 17.25 7.24 20.33
C LYS A 240 16.22 6.65 19.35
N GLU A 241 15.03 6.34 19.86
CA GLU A 241 13.87 5.94 19.06
C GLU A 241 12.62 6.68 19.54
N TYR A 242 11.88 7.26 18.59
CA TYR A 242 10.54 7.79 18.81
C TYR A 242 9.54 7.03 17.95
N LEU A 243 8.51 6.47 18.57
CA LEU A 243 7.48 5.69 17.91
C LEU A 243 6.15 6.44 17.96
N PHE A 244 5.55 6.67 16.79
CA PHE A 244 4.16 7.03 16.63
C PHE A 244 3.39 5.80 16.16
N ALA A 245 2.25 5.52 16.77
CA ALA A 245 1.40 4.39 16.39
C ALA A 245 -0.07 4.76 16.40
N THR A 246 -0.83 4.22 15.46
CA THR A 246 -2.30 4.32 15.45
C THR A 246 -2.90 3.01 14.96
N ILE A 247 -4.21 2.85 15.19
CA ILE A 247 -5.00 1.73 14.66
C ILE A 247 -6.14 2.34 13.85
N GLU A 248 -6.18 2.03 12.56
CA GLU A 248 -7.20 2.50 11.62
C GLU A 248 -7.77 1.30 10.89
N LYS A 249 -9.10 1.08 10.97
CA LYS A 249 -9.77 -0.06 10.33
C LYS A 249 -9.07 -1.41 10.65
N GLU A 250 -8.74 -1.63 11.93
CA GLU A 250 -8.02 -2.82 12.43
C GLU A 250 -6.56 -2.96 11.97
N ILE A 251 -6.06 -2.03 11.17
CA ILE A 251 -4.67 -2.01 10.69
C ILE A 251 -3.83 -1.15 11.63
N LYS A 252 -2.77 -1.73 12.20
CA LYS A 252 -1.82 -0.99 13.04
C LYS A 252 -0.76 -0.32 12.17
N LYS A 253 -0.74 1.00 12.17
CA LYS A 253 0.28 1.80 11.48
C LYS A 253 1.32 2.29 12.49
N ASN A 254 2.57 2.35 12.06
CA ASN A 254 3.63 2.97 12.86
C ASN A 254 4.56 3.84 12.01
N ILE A 255 5.03 4.92 12.64
CA ILE A 255 6.14 5.74 12.18
C ILE A 255 7.21 5.67 13.27
N LYS A 256 8.44 5.38 12.86
CA LYS A 256 9.59 5.36 13.76
C LYS A 256 10.63 6.36 13.29
N ILE A 257 11.14 7.16 14.22
CA ILE A 257 12.28 8.04 13.98
C ILE A 257 13.42 7.52 14.83
N PHE A 258 14.58 7.33 14.19
CA PHE A 258 15.77 6.81 14.82
C PHE A 258 16.91 7.81 14.74
N LEU A 259 17.71 7.87 15.81
CA LEU A 259 19.06 8.40 15.79
C LEU A 259 20.05 7.24 16.03
N LYS A 260 20.93 6.97 15.08
CA LYS A 260 21.94 5.88 15.15
C LYS A 260 23.36 6.45 15.17
N GLU A 261 24.28 5.82 15.91
CA GLU A 261 25.69 6.23 16.01
C GLU A 261 26.63 5.17 15.38
N ASN A 262 26.98 5.27 14.10
CA ASN A 262 27.85 4.28 13.45
C ASN A 262 29.33 4.49 13.87
N LYS A 263 30.02 3.43 14.28
CA LYS A 263 31.38 3.47 14.88
C LYS A 263 32.48 2.82 14.04
N ASP A 264 32.22 2.55 12.76
CA ASP A 264 33.11 1.68 11.97
C ASP A 264 34.52 2.27 11.73
N THR A 265 34.65 3.60 11.60
CA THR A 265 35.97 4.27 11.46
C THR A 265 35.97 5.70 12.01
N VAL A 266 34.94 6.48 11.72
CA VAL A 266 34.67 7.80 12.29
C VAL A 266 33.25 7.77 12.81
N ASN A 267 33.02 8.26 14.03
CA ASN A 267 31.67 8.34 14.57
C ASN A 267 30.82 9.21 13.64
N THR A 268 29.80 8.60 13.05
CA THR A 268 28.77 9.29 12.28
C THR A 268 27.42 9.05 12.91
N TYR A 269 26.57 10.06 12.86
CA TYR A 269 25.22 10.04 13.40
C TYR A 269 24.23 10.11 12.25
N GLU A 270 23.32 9.14 12.20
CA GLU A 270 22.29 9.03 11.18
C GLU A 270 20.91 9.28 11.80
N VAL A 271 20.13 10.18 11.20
CA VAL A 271 18.70 10.33 11.52
C VAL A 271 17.89 9.74 10.39
N SER A 272 17.06 8.76 10.73
CA SER A 272 16.26 8.00 9.77
C SER A 272 14.81 7.91 10.22
N LEU A 273 13.91 7.85 9.26
CA LEU A 273 12.47 7.71 9.47
C LEU A 273 11.97 6.44 8.75
N GLU A 274 11.18 5.64 9.44
CA GLU A 274 10.58 4.42 8.89
C GLU A 274 9.07 4.41 9.07
N PHE A 275 8.37 3.82 8.08
CA PHE A 275 6.94 3.54 8.12
C PHE A 275 6.70 2.06 7.97
N GLY A 276 5.82 1.52 8.78
CA GLY A 276 5.39 0.14 8.64
C GLY A 276 3.91 -0.03 8.95
N VAL A 277 3.32 -1.01 8.30
CA VAL A 277 2.02 -1.56 8.67
C VAL A 277 2.25 -2.91 9.34
N ILE A 278 1.52 -3.14 10.44
CA ILE A 278 1.43 -4.43 11.11
C ILE A 278 -0.01 -4.87 10.94
N LYS A 279 -0.20 -5.93 10.16
CA LYS A 279 -1.47 -6.65 10.02
C LYS A 279 -1.47 -7.83 10.98
#